data_AF-A0A6A5WW33-F1
#
_entry.id   AF-A0A6A5WW33-F1
#
_cell.length_a   1.000
_cell.length_b   1.000
_cell.length_c   1.000
_cell.angle_alpha   90.00
_cell.angle_beta   90.00
_cell.angle_gamma   90.00
#
_symmetry.space_group_name_H-M   'P 1'
#
loop_
_entity.id
_entity.type
_entity.pdbx_description
1 polymer ?
#
loop_
_entity_poly.entity_id
_entity_poly.type
_entity_poly.pdbx_seq_one_letter_code
_entity_poly.pdbx_strand_id
1 'polypeptide(L)'
;EEHYEVAFQQMDLILALRDIRSVQYLLLLALYCLRSPRNPGAWTLAGLAVRQCIELGIHRRLKKPEVTLDRELLLHIFWSSYYLDRGISVALGRAGNLL
;
A
#
# COMPACT_ATOMS: atom_id res chain seq x y z
N GLU A 1 -17.78 1.37 -9.52
CA GLU A 1 -16.83 1.69 -10.60
C GLU A 1 -16.53 3.17 -10.65
N GLU A 2 -17.55 4.04 -10.61
CA GLU A 2 -17.38 5.51 -10.60
C GLU A 2 -16.34 6.05 -9.60
N HIS A 3 -16.40 5.64 -8.32
CA HIS A 3 -15.43 6.09 -7.31
C HIS A 3 -13.98 5.69 -7.64
N TYR A 4 -13.78 4.53 -8.28
CA TYR A 4 -12.45 4.09 -8.69
C TYR A 4 -11.95 4.96 -9.85
N GLU A 5 -12.78 5.22 -10.85
CA GLU A 5 -12.40 6.04 -12.02
C GLU A 5 -12.01 7.46 -11.60
N VAL A 6 -12.78 8.08 -10.69
CA VAL A 6 -12.43 9.41 -10.14
C VAL A 6 -11.12 9.37 -9.35
N ALA A 7 -10.93 8.34 -8.52
CA ALA A 7 -9.70 8.17 -7.76
C ALA A 7 -8.49 7.99 -8.70
N PHE A 8 -8.64 7.17 -9.74
CA PHE A 8 -7.59 6.87 -10.72
C PHE A 8 -7.17 8.10 -11.52
N GLN A 9 -8.11 9.01 -11.85
CA GLN A 9 -7.79 10.29 -12.49
C GLN A 9 -6.88 11.19 -11.62
N GLN A 10 -6.90 11.01 -10.29
CA GLN A 10 -6.06 11.74 -9.34
C GLN A 10 -4.77 11.00 -8.98
N MET A 11 -4.48 9.86 -9.62
CA MET A 11 -3.36 8.99 -9.28
C MET A 11 -2.04 9.73 -9.23
N ASP A 12 -1.68 10.46 -10.29
CA ASP A 12 -0.39 11.15 -10.36
C ASP A 12 -0.25 12.22 -9.27
N LEU A 13 -1.32 12.97 -9.00
CA LEU A 13 -1.35 13.98 -7.95
C LEU A 13 -1.15 13.37 -6.57
N ILE A 14 -1.87 12.29 -6.27
CA ILE A 14 -1.82 11.65 -4.96
C ILE A 14 -0.46 10.97 -4.77
N LEU A 15 0.05 10.25 -5.78
CA LEU A 15 1.35 9.58 -5.70
C LEU A 15 2.53 10.55 -5.60
N ALA A 16 2.40 11.78 -6.13
CA ALA A 16 3.40 12.82 -5.98
C ALA A 16 3.58 13.30 -4.53
N LEU A 17 2.58 13.12 -3.65
CA LEU A 17 2.66 13.53 -2.24
C LEU A 17 3.74 12.79 -1.46
N ARG A 18 4.04 11.54 -1.87
CA ARG A 18 5.04 10.68 -1.24
C ARG A 18 4.95 10.62 0.29
N ASP A 19 3.74 10.53 0.81
CA ASP A 19 3.44 10.46 2.24
C ASP A 19 2.46 9.32 2.58
N ILE A 20 1.95 9.33 3.81
CA ILE A 20 1.00 8.32 4.31
C ILE A 20 -0.26 8.22 3.42
N ARG A 21 -0.74 9.34 2.87
CA ARG A 21 -1.96 9.38 2.04
C ARG A 21 -1.75 8.63 0.73
N SER A 22 -0.58 8.80 0.10
CA SER A 22 -0.22 8.02 -1.10
C SER A 22 -0.08 6.52 -0.82
N VAL A 23 0.41 6.12 0.37
CA VAL A 23 0.44 4.69 0.73
C VAL A 23 -0.97 4.13 0.90
N GLN A 24 -1.85 4.85 1.60
CA GLN A 24 -3.26 4.47 1.76
C GLN A 24 -3.95 4.36 0.40
N TYR A 25 -3.69 5.29 -0.50
CA TYR A 25 -4.20 5.27 -1.86
C TYR A 25 -3.76 4.02 -2.63
N LEU A 26 -2.46 3.69 -2.62
CA LEU A 26 -1.93 2.47 -3.25
C LEU A 26 -2.54 1.19 -2.68
N LEU A 27 -2.71 1.13 -1.35
CA LEU A 27 -3.37 0.01 -0.66
C LEU A 27 -4.81 -0.18 -1.13
N LEU A 28 -5.58 0.90 -1.20
CA LEU A 28 -6.99 0.87 -1.62
C LEU A 28 -7.11 0.45 -3.09
N LEU A 29 -6.25 0.98 -3.97
CA LEU A 29 -6.21 0.54 -5.37
C LEU A 29 -5.84 -0.94 -5.48
N ALA A 30 -4.83 -1.41 -4.74
CA ALA A 30 -4.41 -2.81 -4.76
C ALA A 30 -5.56 -3.74 -4.34
N LEU A 31 -6.28 -3.39 -3.26
CA LEU A 31 -7.46 -4.12 -2.79
C LEU A 31 -8.59 -4.14 -3.82
N TYR A 32 -8.85 -3.01 -4.49
CA TYR A 32 -9.83 -2.96 -5.56
C TYR A 32 -9.43 -3.88 -6.73
N CYS A 33 -8.16 -3.82 -7.14
CA CYS A 33 -7.61 -4.60 -8.24
C CYS A 33 -7.62 -6.12 -7.99
N LEU A 34 -7.78 -6.58 -6.74
CA LEU A 34 -8.00 -8.00 -6.43
C LEU A 34 -9.35 -8.52 -6.94
N ARG A 35 -10.39 -7.66 -6.96
CA ARG A 35 -11.75 -8.02 -7.36
C ARG A 35 -12.08 -7.59 -8.78
N SER A 36 -11.49 -6.49 -9.23
CA SER A 36 -11.64 -5.96 -10.59
C SER A 36 -10.24 -5.73 -11.16
N PRO A 37 -9.65 -6.72 -11.87
CA PRO A 37 -8.32 -6.59 -12.42
C PRO A 37 -8.19 -5.37 -13.34
N ARG A 38 -7.19 -4.53 -13.08
CA ARG A 38 -6.84 -3.32 -13.86
C ARG A 38 -5.33 -3.23 -14.03
N ASN A 39 -4.86 -2.28 -14.84
CA ASN A 39 -3.44 -1.96 -14.99
C ASN A 39 -3.15 -0.59 -14.36
N PRO A 40 -2.17 -0.44 -13.45
CA PRO A 40 -1.33 -1.49 -12.88
C PRO A 40 -2.11 -2.43 -11.94
N GLY A 41 -1.72 -3.71 -11.95
CA GLY A 41 -2.43 -4.77 -11.20
C GLY A 41 -2.14 -4.75 -9.69
N ALA A 42 -2.94 -5.51 -8.93
CA ALA A 42 -2.88 -5.55 -7.48
C ALA A 42 -1.47 -5.85 -6.94
N TRP A 43 -0.73 -6.78 -7.56
CA TRP A 43 0.64 -7.12 -7.17
C TRP A 43 1.60 -5.93 -7.30
N THR A 44 1.53 -5.19 -8.40
CA THR A 44 2.37 -4.01 -8.63
C THR A 44 2.05 -2.91 -7.62
N LEU A 45 0.76 -2.64 -7.40
CA LEU A 45 0.29 -1.61 -6.48
C LEU A 45 0.66 -1.92 -5.02
N ALA A 46 0.49 -3.18 -4.59
CA ALA A 46 0.90 -3.63 -3.26
C ALA A 46 2.42 -3.50 -3.05
N GLY A 47 3.21 -3.87 -4.05
CA GLY A 47 4.67 -3.68 -4.01
C GLY A 47 5.10 -2.22 -3.95
N LEU A 48 4.36 -1.29 -4.60
CA LEU A 48 4.59 0.14 -4.47
C LEU A 48 4.27 0.64 -3.04
N ALA A 49 3.15 0.20 -2.46
CA ALA A 49 2.74 0.60 -1.11
C ALA A 49 3.79 0.20 -0.05
N VAL A 50 4.29 -1.04 -0.13
CA VAL A 50 5.32 -1.54 0.78
C VAL A 50 6.65 -0.80 0.61
N ARG A 51 7.10 -0.59 -0.63
CA ARG A 51 8.35 0.17 -0.89
C ARG A 51 8.25 1.58 -0.34
N GLN A 52 7.13 2.25 -0.55
CA GLN A 52 6.94 3.60 -0.05
C GLN A 52 6.86 3.65 1.49
N CYS A 53 6.29 2.63 2.15
CA CYS A 53 6.39 2.49 3.61
C CYS A 53 7.85 2.44 4.10
N ILE A 54 8.72 1.76 3.35
CA ILE A 54 10.15 1.64 3.66
C ILE A 54 10.86 2.98 3.46
N GLU A 55 10.62 3.64 2.32
CA GLU A 55 11.18 4.96 1.99
C GLU A 55 10.81 6.01 3.05
N LEU A 56 9.57 6.00 3.52
CA LEU A 56 9.08 6.86 4.60
C LEU A 56 9.63 6.50 5.99
N GLY A 57 10.38 5.40 6.10
CA GLY A 57 10.94 4.93 7.37
C GLY A 57 9.89 4.41 8.35
N ILE A 58 8.65 4.14 7.92
CA ILE A 58 7.54 3.73 8.79
C ILE A 58 7.92 2.50 9.59
N HIS A 59 8.50 1.49 8.92
CA HIS A 59 9.01 0.25 9.53
C HIS A 59 9.96 0.45 10.73
N ARG A 60 10.71 1.56 10.79
CA ARG A 60 11.60 1.87 11.92
C ARG A 60 10.87 2.58 13.07
N ARG A 61 9.88 3.41 12.74
CA ARG A 61 9.08 4.18 13.73
C ARG A 61 8.26 3.26 14.62
N LEU A 62 7.94 2.05 14.16
CA LEU A 62 7.21 1.02 14.91
C LEU A 62 7.96 0.49 16.14
N LYS A 63 9.28 0.69 16.23
CA LYS A 63 10.12 0.20 17.35
C LYS A 63 9.97 1.03 18.63
N LYS A 64 9.28 2.17 18.59
CA LYS A 64 9.07 3.02 19.77
C LYS A 64 7.86 2.52 20.58
N PRO A 65 7.94 2.49 21.93
CA PRO A 65 6.89 1.96 22.81
C PRO A 65 5.75 2.94 23.10
N GLU A 66 5.75 4.12 22.49
CA GLU A 66 4.70 5.13 22.69
C GLU A 66 3.35 4.64 22.17
N VAL A 67 2.23 4.90 22.84
CA VAL A 67 0.89 4.49 22.37
C VAL A 67 0.12 5.74 21.94
N THR A 68 0.09 5.99 20.63
CA THR A 68 -0.63 7.13 20.03
C THR A 68 -1.47 6.67 18.85
N LEU A 69 -2.54 7.41 18.53
CA LEU A 69 -3.37 7.12 17.36
C LEU A 69 -2.56 7.14 16.06
N ASP A 70 -1.61 8.07 15.93
CA ASP A 70 -0.72 8.15 14.76
C ASP A 70 0.15 6.91 14.62
N ARG A 71 0.65 6.37 15.74
CA ARG A 71 1.43 5.13 15.72
C ARG A 71 0.57 3.94 15.31
N GLU A 72 -0.64 3.82 15.84
CA GLU A 72 -1.54 2.72 15.46
C GLU A 72 -1.93 2.80 13.97
N LEU A 73 -2.15 4.02 13.44
CA LEU A 73 -2.35 4.22 12.02
C LEU A 73 -1.14 3.74 11.20
N LEU A 74 0.08 4.12 11.61
CA LEU A 74 1.32 3.70 10.95
C LEU A 74 1.54 2.18 11.02
N LEU A 75 1.20 1.55 12.14
CA LEU A 75 1.25 0.09 12.31
C LEU A 75 0.31 -0.59 11.34
N HIS A 76 -0.95 -0.16 11.30
CA HIS A 76 -1.96 -0.72 10.40
C HIS A 76 -1.53 -0.57 8.94
N ILE A 77 -1.10 0.62 8.52
CA ILE A 77 -0.66 0.86 7.13
C ILE A 77 0.50 -0.05 6.75
N PHE A 78 1.52 -0.14 7.61
CA PHE A 78 2.70 -0.96 7.33
C PHE A 78 2.34 -2.44 7.23
N TRP A 79 1.65 -2.98 8.23
CA TRP A 79 1.32 -4.40 8.26
C TRP A 79 0.28 -4.78 7.21
N SER A 80 -0.73 -3.95 6.95
CA SER A 80 -1.67 -4.18 5.84
C SER A 80 -0.95 -4.21 4.50
N SER A 81 0.00 -3.30 4.26
CA SER A 81 0.81 -3.31 3.03
C SER A 81 1.61 -4.60 2.90
N TYR A 82 2.30 -4.98 3.98
CA TYR A 82 3.10 -6.20 4.02
C TYR A 82 2.27 -7.47 3.79
N TYR A 83 1.16 -7.63 4.51
CA TYR A 83 0.29 -8.80 4.37
C TYR A 83 -0.34 -8.88 2.99
N LEU A 84 -0.75 -7.75 2.41
CA LEU A 84 -1.33 -7.70 1.08
C LEU A 84 -0.30 -8.12 0.02
N ASP A 85 0.92 -7.57 0.07
CA ASP A 85 2.00 -7.95 -0.85
C ASP A 85 2.33 -9.45 -0.78
N ARG A 86 2.48 -9.98 0.44
CA ARG A 86 2.76 -11.40 0.67
C ARG A 86 1.61 -12.28 0.20
N GLY A 87 0.37 -11.94 0.53
CA GLY A 87 -0.81 -12.69 0.13
C GLY A 87 -0.96 -12.76 -1.39
N ILE A 88 -0.80 -11.63 -2.07
CA ILE A 88 -0.85 -11.57 -3.54
C ILE A 88 0.30 -12.38 -4.16
N SER A 89 1.51 -12.24 -3.62
CA SER A 89 2.69 -12.95 -4.16
C SER A 89 2.54 -14.47 -4.03
N VAL A 90 2.08 -14.97 -2.88
CA VAL A 90 1.78 -16.39 -2.68
C VAL A 90 0.70 -16.87 -3.65
N ALA A 91 -0.40 -16.12 -3.79
CA ALA A 91 -1.49 -16.48 -4.69
C ALA A 91 -1.06 -16.54 -6.16
N LEU A 92 -0.08 -15.73 -6.56
CA LEU A 92 0.46 -15.69 -7.92
C LEU A 92 1.69 -16.60 -8.12
N GLY A 93 2.14 -17.33 -7.09
CA GLY A 93 3.37 -18.13 -7.15
C GLY A 93 4.65 -17.29 -7.37
N ARG A 94 4.63 -16.01 -6.98
CA ARG A 94 5.74 -15.06 -7.13
C ARG A 94 6.51 -14.89 -5.82
N ALA A 95 7.78 -14.54 -5.91
CA ALA A 95 8.50 -13.98 -4.77
C ALA A 95 7.81 -12.67 -4.33
N GLY A 96 7.75 -12.41 -3.02
CA GLY A 96 7.27 -11.12 -2.51
C GLY A 96 8.10 -9.98 -3.09
N ASN A 97 7.53 -8.79 -3.30
CA ASN A 97 8.28 -7.64 -3.84
C ASN A 97 9.41 -7.12 -2.92
N LEU A 98 9.58 -7.78 -1.77
CA LEU A 98 10.62 -7.56 -0.76
C LEU A 98 11.76 -8.59 -0.80
N LEU A 99 11.75 -9.54 -1.74
CA LEU A 99 12.82 -10.53 -1.95
C LEU A 99 13.62 -10.22 -3.22
#